data_AF-A0A0C1EUV0-F1
#
_entry.id   AF-A0A0C1EUV0-F1
#
_cell.length_a   1.000
_cell.length_b   1.000
_cell.length_c   1.000
_cell.angle_alpha   90.00
_cell.angle_beta   90.00
_cell.angle_gamma   90.00
#
_symmetry.space_group_name_H-M   'P 1'
#
loop_
_entity.id
_entity.type
_entity.pdbx_description
1 polymer ?
#
loop_
_entity_poly.entity_id
_entity_poly.type
_entity_poly.pdbx_seq_one_letter_code
_entity_poly.pdbx_strand_id
1 'polypeptide(L)'
;MRAGAVLALAALCMPAAGQAADSEEQPQQAGLMWNRTGLPAVFPLQVKSPKGADYFLTLQDHGSGEDALAAYIEGGAFFKVLVPPGRFVLRFASGTKWQGEEALFGAGTQYFEMPEPLEFAVRGLGGKAGHIVTLRQPRPGRSWLAGLKEQSICQTARLKVPDPALLDPQPGRRLFELGLEAQEKAQLRIRQQETGRLRQRDLERTGEASSLHARSVPEPPVPYQALKTQEMVEPLPRQSFRSYRVRSRFCG
;
A
#
# COMPACT_ATOMS: atom_id res chain seq x y z
N MET A 1 51.90 77.38 33.03
CA MET A 1 51.16 76.25 33.62
C MET A 1 49.78 76.19 32.96
N ARG A 2 49.44 75.02 32.36
CA ARG A 2 48.09 74.49 31.99
C ARG A 2 47.22 75.36 31.06
N ALA A 3 47.05 75.07 29.78
CA ALA A 3 46.40 73.92 29.11
C ALA A 3 44.86 73.92 29.20
N GLY A 4 44.20 73.85 28.03
CA GLY A 4 42.81 73.38 27.84
C GLY A 4 41.92 74.40 27.11
N ALA A 5 41.13 74.07 26.10
CA ALA A 5 40.98 72.86 25.30
C ALA A 5 40.17 73.29 24.06
N VAL A 6 40.69 73.04 22.85
CA VAL A 6 39.92 73.21 21.61
C VAL A 6 39.23 71.88 21.34
N LEU A 7 37.89 71.85 21.45
CA LEU A 7 37.08 70.69 21.09
C LEU A 7 36.99 70.61 19.56
N ALA A 8 37.74 69.70 18.96
CA ALA A 8 37.65 69.37 17.54
C ALA A 8 36.43 68.48 17.30
N LEU A 9 35.46 68.95 16.50
CA LEU A 9 34.41 68.11 15.91
C LEU A 9 35.06 67.20 14.85
N ALA A 10 35.24 65.93 15.18
CA ALA A 10 35.55 64.88 14.22
C ALA A 10 34.25 64.38 13.57
N ALA A 11 33.99 64.79 12.34
CA ALA A 11 32.96 64.21 11.50
C ALA A 11 33.38 62.80 11.06
N LEU A 12 32.83 61.76 11.69
CA LEU A 12 32.96 60.38 11.23
C LEU A 12 32.05 60.17 10.00
N CYS A 13 32.65 60.16 8.80
CA CYS A 13 32.05 59.50 7.64
C CYS A 13 32.08 57.98 7.88
N MET A 14 30.95 57.40 8.26
CA MET A 14 30.76 55.96 8.17
C MET A 14 30.50 55.58 6.71
N PRO A 15 31.31 54.70 6.08
CA PRO A 15 30.93 54.11 4.81
C PRO A 15 29.80 53.12 5.08
N ALA A 16 28.62 53.40 4.55
CA ALA A 16 27.54 52.42 4.41
C ALA A 16 27.99 51.38 3.38
N ALA A 17 28.73 50.37 3.83
CA ALA A 17 28.97 49.17 3.05
C ALA A 17 27.64 48.42 2.95
N GLY A 18 26.87 48.71 1.91
CA GLY A 18 25.75 47.90 1.49
C GLY A 18 26.27 46.50 1.17
N GLN A 19 26.07 45.57 2.08
CA GLN A 19 26.20 44.15 1.78
C GLN A 19 25.00 43.78 0.92
N ALA A 20 25.17 43.91 -0.40
CA ALA A 20 24.43 43.06 -1.33
C ALA A 20 24.89 41.64 -1.02
N ALA A 21 24.13 40.95 -0.16
CA ALA A 21 24.22 39.52 -0.05
C ALA A 21 23.74 38.96 -1.39
N ASP A 22 24.66 38.72 -2.30
CA ASP A 22 24.48 37.73 -3.35
C ASP A 22 24.17 36.42 -2.64
N SER A 23 22.87 36.17 -2.46
CA SER A 23 22.38 34.87 -2.07
C SER A 23 22.67 33.99 -3.26
N GLU A 24 23.74 33.19 -3.17
CA GLU A 24 24.02 32.15 -4.15
C GLU A 24 22.74 31.31 -4.29
N GLU A 25 22.07 31.45 -5.43
CA GLU A 25 20.88 30.67 -5.76
C GLU A 25 21.27 29.20 -5.80
N GLN A 26 21.09 28.52 -4.68
CA GLN A 26 21.32 27.10 -4.61
C GLN A 26 20.22 26.45 -5.47
N PRO A 27 20.59 25.71 -6.54
CA PRO A 27 19.62 25.17 -7.48
C PRO A 27 18.66 24.23 -6.74
N GLN A 28 17.36 24.41 -6.95
CA GLN A 28 16.36 23.53 -6.36
C GLN A 28 16.53 22.11 -6.90
N GLN A 29 16.64 21.14 -6.00
CA GLN A 29 16.83 19.75 -6.41
C GLN A 29 15.52 19.16 -6.93
N ALA A 30 15.57 18.55 -8.12
CA ALA A 30 14.44 17.80 -8.66
C ALA A 30 14.07 16.63 -7.74
N GLY A 31 12.79 16.50 -7.41
CA GLY A 31 12.34 15.47 -6.48
C GLY A 31 11.02 15.78 -5.79
N LEU A 32 10.62 14.86 -4.91
CA LEU A 32 9.54 15.07 -3.96
C LEU A 32 9.95 16.17 -2.96
N MET A 33 9.12 17.19 -2.79
CA MET A 33 9.35 18.27 -1.84
C MET A 33 8.69 17.96 -0.50
N TRP A 34 7.41 17.58 -0.52
CA TRP A 34 6.67 17.21 0.67
C TRP A 34 5.47 16.32 0.36
N ASN A 35 5.00 15.59 1.37
CA ASN A 35 3.79 14.78 1.35
C ASN A 35 3.00 15.03 2.65
N ARG A 36 1.82 15.64 2.55
CA ARG A 36 0.98 16.04 3.68
C ARG A 36 -0.13 15.03 3.99
N THR A 37 -0.29 13.99 3.17
CA THR A 37 -1.36 12.99 3.36
C THR A 37 -1.18 12.11 4.60
N GLY A 38 0.04 11.99 5.13
CA GLY A 38 0.38 11.00 6.15
C GLY A 38 0.37 9.54 5.63
N LEU A 39 0.07 9.33 4.35
CA LEU A 39 -0.02 8.02 3.72
C LEU A 39 1.26 7.68 2.94
N PRO A 40 1.59 6.39 2.79
CA PRO A 40 2.78 5.97 2.08
C PRO A 40 2.64 6.24 0.58
N ALA A 41 3.62 6.95 0.02
CA ALA A 41 3.75 7.19 -1.41
C ALA A 41 4.22 5.92 -2.14
N VAL A 42 3.31 5.24 -2.85
CA VAL A 42 3.59 3.91 -3.42
C VAL A 42 3.13 3.70 -4.85
N PHE A 43 2.32 4.60 -5.41
CA PHE A 43 1.81 4.50 -6.78
C PHE A 43 2.64 5.34 -7.74
N PRO A 44 2.98 4.84 -8.95
CA PRO A 44 3.90 5.55 -9.83
C PRO A 44 3.24 6.74 -10.52
N LEU A 45 3.89 7.90 -10.48
CA LEU A 45 3.62 9.02 -11.37
C LEU A 45 4.89 9.34 -12.15
N GLN A 46 4.76 9.40 -13.47
CA GLN A 46 5.82 9.85 -14.35
C GLN A 46 5.38 11.10 -15.11
N VAL A 47 6.24 12.12 -15.14
CA VAL A 47 6.00 13.35 -15.91
C VAL A 47 7.09 13.46 -16.97
N LYS A 48 6.66 13.69 -18.21
CA LYS A 48 7.51 14.03 -19.35
C LYS A 48 7.27 15.49 -19.67
N SER A 49 8.28 16.33 -19.47
CA SER A 49 8.19 17.77 -19.73
C SER A 49 9.12 18.19 -20.88
N PRO A 50 8.80 19.27 -21.61
CA PRO A 50 9.75 19.88 -22.52
C PRO A 50 10.91 20.56 -21.75
N LYS A 51 12.07 20.67 -22.40
CA LYS A 51 13.20 21.47 -21.92
C LYS A 51 12.86 22.97 -21.97
N GLY A 52 13.57 23.75 -21.16
CA GLY A 52 13.56 25.22 -21.21
C GLY A 52 12.74 25.92 -20.14
N ALA A 53 11.99 25.17 -19.33
CA ALA A 53 11.36 25.65 -18.11
C ALA A 53 11.26 24.50 -17.11
N ASP A 54 11.32 24.81 -15.83
CA ASP A 54 11.09 23.87 -14.75
C ASP A 54 9.64 23.93 -14.30
N TYR A 55 9.23 22.98 -13.47
CA TYR A 55 7.85 22.84 -13.03
C TYR A 55 7.77 22.55 -11.54
N PHE A 56 6.82 23.21 -10.89
CA PHE A 56 6.35 22.87 -9.57
C PHE A 56 5.02 22.15 -9.73
N LEU A 57 5.00 20.87 -9.37
CA LEU A 57 3.83 20.00 -9.41
C LEU A 57 3.20 19.97 -8.03
N THR A 58 1.90 20.23 -7.96
CA THR A 58 1.07 20.01 -6.77
C THR A 58 -0.05 19.02 -7.10
N LEU A 59 -0.25 18.05 -6.23
CA LEU A 59 -1.41 17.15 -6.25
C LEU A 59 -2.39 17.65 -5.22
N GLN A 60 -3.54 18.12 -5.68
CA GLN A 60 -4.65 18.52 -4.83
C GLN A 60 -5.59 17.33 -4.66
N ASP A 61 -5.94 16.97 -3.43
CA ASP A 61 -6.92 15.93 -3.16
C ASP A 61 -8.30 16.34 -3.67
N HIS A 62 -8.93 15.49 -4.48
CA HIS A 62 -10.19 15.82 -5.13
C HIS A 62 -11.38 15.89 -4.15
N GLY A 63 -11.30 15.22 -2.99
CA GLY A 63 -12.38 15.21 -2.00
C GLY A 63 -12.37 16.44 -1.09
N SER A 64 -11.19 16.77 -0.56
CA SER A 64 -10.97 17.86 0.38
C SER A 64 -10.60 19.19 -0.27
N GLY A 65 -10.04 19.16 -1.48
CA GLY A 65 -9.48 20.35 -2.15
C GLY A 65 -8.13 20.80 -1.57
N GLU A 66 -7.55 20.05 -0.64
CA GLU A 66 -6.28 20.40 0.00
C GLU A 66 -5.08 19.90 -0.81
N ASP A 67 -3.99 20.64 -0.72
CA ASP A 67 -2.72 20.27 -1.33
C ASP A 67 -2.08 19.09 -0.57
N ALA A 68 -2.01 17.93 -1.23
CA ALA A 68 -1.66 16.66 -0.63
C ALA A 68 -0.18 16.29 -0.79
N LEU A 69 0.42 16.63 -1.94
CA LEU A 69 1.81 16.34 -2.27
C LEU A 69 2.36 17.38 -3.24
N ALA A 70 3.63 17.77 -3.11
CA ALA A 70 4.31 18.55 -4.13
C ALA A 70 5.70 18.03 -4.49
N ALA A 71 6.11 18.36 -5.70
CA ALA A 71 7.39 17.99 -6.26
C ALA A 71 7.94 19.08 -7.19
N TYR A 72 9.26 19.18 -7.23
CA TYR A 72 9.98 20.00 -8.18
C TYR A 72 10.51 19.15 -9.34
N ILE A 73 10.32 19.64 -10.56
CA ILE A 73 10.62 18.95 -11.80
C ILE A 73 11.53 19.82 -12.64
N GLU A 74 12.75 19.34 -12.88
CA GLU A 74 13.64 19.93 -13.88
C GLU A 74 13.11 19.64 -15.30
N GLY A 75 13.04 20.68 -16.12
CA GLY A 75 12.51 20.61 -17.48
C GLY A 75 13.29 19.73 -18.43
N GLY A 76 12.60 18.80 -19.11
CA GLY A 76 13.20 17.95 -20.13
C GLY A 76 13.89 16.70 -19.62
N ALA A 77 13.93 16.50 -18.30
CA ALA A 77 14.24 15.22 -17.68
C ALA A 77 12.99 14.35 -17.54
N PHE A 78 13.17 13.02 -17.50
CA PHE A 78 12.09 12.12 -17.12
C PHE A 78 11.91 12.16 -15.60
N PHE A 79 10.86 12.82 -15.14
CA PHE A 79 10.56 12.89 -13.71
C PHE A 79 9.70 11.71 -13.28
N LYS A 80 10.07 11.09 -12.15
CA LYS A 80 9.34 9.96 -11.56
C LYS A 80 9.23 10.17 -10.07
N VAL A 81 8.02 10.01 -9.55
CA VAL A 81 7.73 10.09 -8.13
C VAL A 81 6.71 9.02 -7.74
N LEU A 82 6.69 8.63 -6.48
CA LEU A 82 5.61 7.82 -5.94
C LEU A 82 4.58 8.72 -5.29
N VAL A 83 3.32 8.35 -5.43
CA VAL A 83 2.15 9.10 -4.98
C VAL A 83 1.37 8.25 -3.97
N PRO A 84 0.78 8.86 -2.93
CA PRO A 84 -0.17 8.19 -2.04
C PRO A 84 -1.40 7.64 -2.78
N PRO A 85 -2.15 6.69 -2.19
CA PRO A 85 -3.45 6.32 -2.73
C PRO A 85 -4.42 7.52 -2.67
N GLY A 86 -5.28 7.65 -3.68
CA GLY A 86 -6.30 8.69 -3.70
C GLY A 86 -6.66 9.15 -5.11
N ARG A 87 -7.51 10.19 -5.18
CA ARG A 87 -7.87 10.88 -6.43
C ARG A 87 -7.34 12.29 -6.35
N PHE A 88 -6.48 12.67 -7.28
CA PHE A 88 -5.79 13.97 -7.24
C PHE A 88 -5.96 14.75 -8.53
N VAL A 89 -6.22 16.05 -8.40
CA VAL A 89 -6.10 17.01 -9.49
C VAL A 89 -4.65 17.47 -9.56
N LEU A 90 -4.03 17.34 -10.73
CA LEU A 90 -2.63 17.73 -10.94
C LEU A 90 -2.57 19.19 -11.40
N ARG A 91 -1.85 20.00 -10.63
CA ARG A 91 -1.61 21.42 -10.87
C ARG A 91 -0.13 21.65 -11.11
N PHE A 92 0.17 22.48 -12.10
CA PHE A 92 1.53 22.81 -12.47
C PHE A 92 1.70 24.32 -12.49
N ALA A 93 2.77 24.79 -11.87
CA ALA A 93 3.37 26.09 -12.12
C ALA A 93 4.66 25.88 -12.89
N SER A 94 4.95 26.71 -13.89
CA SER A 94 6.16 26.58 -14.72
C SER A 94 6.85 27.92 -14.94
N GLY A 95 8.17 27.89 -14.99
CA GLY A 95 8.98 29.05 -15.33
C GLY A 95 10.47 28.73 -15.37
N THR A 96 11.29 29.76 -15.58
CA THR A 96 12.74 29.61 -15.82
C THR A 96 13.60 29.78 -14.59
N LYS A 97 13.07 30.43 -13.54
CA LYS A 97 13.81 30.78 -12.33
C LYS A 97 12.97 30.50 -11.09
N TRP A 98 13.37 29.50 -10.31
CA TRP A 98 12.70 29.15 -9.05
C TRP A 98 13.00 30.18 -7.96
N GLN A 99 11.97 30.60 -7.21
CA GLN A 99 12.03 31.65 -6.17
C GLN A 99 11.40 31.20 -4.85
N GLY A 100 11.16 29.89 -4.68
CA GLY A 100 10.52 29.32 -3.49
C GLY A 100 9.02 29.06 -3.68
N GLU A 101 8.39 28.37 -2.73
CA GLU A 101 6.98 27.93 -2.87
C GLU A 101 5.97 29.07 -2.86
N GLU A 102 6.30 30.19 -2.21
CA GLU A 102 5.42 31.36 -2.12
C GLU A 102 5.42 32.19 -3.42
N ALA A 103 6.60 32.37 -4.01
CA ALA A 103 6.81 33.19 -5.22
C ALA A 103 6.86 32.35 -6.52
N LEU A 104 7.01 31.03 -6.40
CA LEU A 104 7.13 30.05 -7.47
C LEU A 104 8.22 30.44 -8.48
N PHE A 105 7.84 30.81 -9.70
CA PHE A 105 8.76 31.26 -10.73
C PHE A 105 8.70 32.79 -10.96
N GLY A 106 8.12 33.53 -10.03
CA GLY A 106 7.90 34.98 -10.09
C GLY A 106 6.78 35.38 -11.04
N ALA A 107 6.85 36.63 -11.55
CA ALA A 107 5.82 37.21 -12.41
C ALA A 107 5.61 36.48 -13.75
N GLY A 108 6.61 35.72 -14.21
CA GLY A 108 6.54 34.90 -15.42
C GLY A 108 5.92 33.52 -15.22
N THR A 109 5.43 33.20 -14.02
CA THR A 109 4.89 31.87 -13.71
C THR A 109 3.67 31.57 -14.58
N GLN A 110 3.73 30.46 -15.30
CA GLN A 110 2.60 29.93 -16.06
C GLN A 110 1.93 28.82 -15.26
N TYR A 111 0.60 28.89 -15.16
CA TYR A 111 -0.19 27.90 -14.44
C TYR A 111 -1.02 27.07 -15.41
N PHE A 112 -1.11 25.77 -15.15
CA PHE A 112 -2.08 24.91 -15.80
C PHE A 112 -2.47 23.73 -14.92
N GLU A 113 -3.66 23.21 -15.14
CA GLU A 113 -4.27 22.13 -14.36
C GLU A 113 -4.78 21.04 -15.30
N MET A 114 -4.74 19.79 -14.85
CA MET A 114 -5.35 18.69 -15.57
C MET A 114 -6.88 18.71 -15.40
N PRO A 115 -7.66 18.53 -16.49
CA PRO A 115 -9.12 18.70 -16.45
C PRO A 115 -9.84 17.60 -15.67
N GLU A 116 -9.20 16.43 -15.49
CA GLU A 116 -9.78 15.30 -14.78
C GLU A 116 -8.85 14.84 -13.65
N PRO A 117 -9.41 14.48 -12.47
CA PRO A 117 -8.62 13.92 -11.38
C PRO A 117 -8.09 12.53 -11.74
N LEU A 118 -6.83 12.28 -11.39
CA LEU A 118 -6.18 11.00 -11.59
C LEU A 118 -6.34 10.11 -10.36
N GLU A 119 -6.74 8.86 -10.57
CA GLU A 119 -6.88 7.88 -9.51
C GLU A 119 -5.60 7.04 -9.35
N PHE A 120 -5.09 6.97 -8.13
CA PHE A 120 -3.96 6.14 -7.71
C PHE A 120 -4.47 5.11 -6.72
N ALA A 121 -4.62 3.86 -7.18
CA ALA A 121 -5.23 2.81 -6.40
C ALA A 121 -4.69 1.43 -6.80
N VAL A 122 -4.95 0.44 -5.95
CA VAL A 122 -4.70 -0.95 -6.31
C VAL A 122 -5.82 -1.44 -7.22
N ARG A 123 -5.49 -1.97 -8.40
CA ARG A 123 -6.42 -2.57 -9.35
C ARG A 123 -6.12 -4.06 -9.56
N GLY A 124 -7.16 -4.87 -9.75
CA GLY A 124 -7.05 -6.30 -10.04
C GLY A 124 -6.30 -7.10 -8.96
N LEU A 125 -5.40 -8.00 -9.38
CA LEU A 125 -4.62 -8.90 -8.51
C LEU A 125 -3.46 -8.19 -7.78
N GLY A 126 -3.68 -6.99 -7.24
CA GLY A 126 -2.64 -6.25 -6.50
C GLY A 126 -1.76 -5.33 -7.36
N GLY A 127 -2.20 -4.95 -8.56
CA GLY A 127 -1.47 -4.01 -9.42
C GLY A 127 -1.60 -2.58 -8.89
N LYS A 128 -0.48 -1.88 -8.69
CA LYS A 128 -0.49 -0.46 -8.30
C LYS A 128 -0.68 0.40 -9.54
N ALA A 129 -1.88 0.94 -9.73
CA ALA A 129 -2.21 1.81 -10.86
C ALA A 129 -1.65 3.23 -10.64
N GLY A 130 -1.11 3.80 -11.69
CA GLY A 130 -0.52 5.12 -11.74
C GLY A 130 -0.51 5.66 -13.17
N HIS A 131 0.24 6.72 -13.42
CA HIS A 131 0.03 7.54 -14.61
C HIS A 131 1.33 8.07 -15.22
N ILE A 132 1.33 8.22 -16.55
CA ILE A 132 2.33 8.97 -17.29
C ILE A 132 1.66 10.22 -17.86
N VAL A 133 2.09 11.38 -17.41
CA VAL A 133 1.66 12.69 -17.91
C VAL A 133 2.73 13.22 -18.86
N THR A 134 2.34 13.56 -20.08
CA THR A 134 3.23 14.15 -21.09
C THR A 134 2.81 15.58 -21.39
N LEU A 135 3.60 16.53 -20.93
CA LEU A 135 3.39 17.96 -21.13
C LEU A 135 3.95 18.37 -22.50
N ARG A 136 3.23 19.26 -23.17
CA ARG A 136 3.67 19.90 -24.41
C ARG A 136 3.48 21.39 -24.29
N GLN A 137 4.54 22.11 -24.67
CA GLN A 137 4.56 23.57 -24.59
C GLN A 137 3.43 24.16 -25.47
N PRO A 138 2.70 25.17 -24.97
CA PRO A 138 1.71 25.88 -25.76
C PRO A 138 2.37 26.52 -26.97
N ARG A 139 1.68 26.44 -28.12
CA ARG A 139 1.99 27.32 -29.25
C ARG A 139 1.47 28.72 -28.95
N PRO A 140 2.04 29.78 -29.56
CA PRO A 140 1.51 31.13 -29.43
C PRO A 140 -0.02 31.16 -29.65
N GLY A 141 -0.76 31.72 -28.69
CA GLY A 141 -2.23 31.79 -28.73
C GLY A 141 -2.97 30.50 -28.39
N ARG A 142 -2.31 29.46 -27.85
CA ARG A 142 -2.95 28.22 -27.39
C ARG A 142 -2.58 27.89 -25.94
N SER A 143 -3.42 27.08 -25.30
CA SER A 143 -3.18 26.55 -23.95
C SER A 143 -2.18 25.39 -23.94
N TRP A 144 -1.69 25.04 -22.74
CA TRP A 144 -0.89 23.84 -22.50
C TRP A 144 -1.65 22.58 -22.93
N LEU A 145 -0.92 21.63 -23.52
CA LEU A 145 -1.46 20.31 -23.87
C LEU A 145 -0.82 19.24 -22.98
N ALA A 146 -1.65 18.44 -22.31
CA ALA A 146 -1.22 17.29 -21.53
C ALA A 146 -1.79 16.01 -22.13
N GLY A 147 -0.92 15.04 -22.43
CA GLY A 147 -1.33 13.68 -22.77
C GLY A 147 -1.25 12.78 -21.54
N LEU A 148 -2.27 11.94 -21.33
CA LEU A 148 -2.32 10.99 -20.23
C LEU A 148 -2.21 9.55 -20.76
N LYS A 149 -1.38 8.72 -20.13
CA LYS A 149 -1.34 7.27 -20.34
C LYS A 149 -1.36 6.58 -18.98
N GLU A 150 -2.23 5.57 -18.81
CA GLU A 150 -2.19 4.72 -17.62
C GLU A 150 -0.91 3.88 -17.55
N GLN A 151 -0.43 3.64 -16.34
CA GLN A 151 0.72 2.77 -16.04
C GLN A 151 0.40 1.92 -14.80
N SER A 152 0.95 0.71 -14.72
CA SER A 152 0.82 -0.10 -13.51
C SER A 152 2.13 -0.75 -13.07
N ILE A 153 2.26 -1.03 -11.78
CA ILE A 153 3.29 -1.91 -11.23
C ILE A 153 2.59 -3.20 -10.79
N CYS A 154 2.88 -4.31 -11.46
CA CYS A 154 2.39 -5.61 -11.03
C CYS A 154 3.33 -6.20 -9.98
N GLN A 155 2.76 -6.69 -8.89
CA GLN A 155 3.45 -7.59 -7.97
C GLN A 155 3.19 -9.03 -8.44
N THR A 156 4.24 -9.70 -8.93
CA THR A 156 4.14 -11.15 -9.19
C THR A 156 4.63 -11.90 -7.97
N ALA A 157 3.72 -12.56 -7.27
CA ALA A 157 4.06 -13.53 -6.24
C ALA A 157 4.46 -14.84 -6.93
N ARG A 158 5.75 -15.18 -6.92
CA ARG A 158 6.16 -16.56 -7.21
C ARG A 158 6.12 -17.34 -5.91
N LEU A 159 5.17 -18.27 -5.80
CA LEU A 159 5.28 -19.33 -4.83
C LEU A 159 6.56 -20.10 -5.15
N LYS A 160 7.51 -20.07 -4.21
CA LYS A 160 8.60 -21.03 -4.24
C LYS A 160 7.96 -22.37 -3.85
N VAL A 161 7.72 -23.22 -4.84
CA VAL A 161 7.35 -24.61 -4.58
C VAL A 161 8.47 -25.18 -3.71
N PRO A 162 8.18 -25.77 -2.54
CA PRO A 162 9.18 -26.48 -1.75
C PRO A 162 9.93 -27.46 -2.66
N ASP A 163 11.21 -27.69 -2.38
CA ASP A 163 11.98 -28.72 -3.07
C ASP A 163 11.14 -30.00 -3.19
N PRO A 164 10.96 -30.61 -4.38
CA PRO A 164 10.23 -31.87 -4.49
C PRO A 164 10.80 -32.97 -3.59
N ALA A 165 12.05 -32.88 -3.13
CA ALA A 165 12.61 -33.74 -2.09
C ALA A 165 11.93 -33.63 -0.72
N LEU A 166 11.20 -32.53 -0.44
CA LEU A 166 10.35 -32.38 0.75
C LEU A 166 8.93 -32.93 0.55
N LEU A 167 8.57 -33.29 -0.69
CA LEU A 167 7.33 -34.00 -1.02
C LEU A 167 7.55 -35.52 -1.11
N ASP A 168 8.79 -35.99 -0.93
CA ASP A 168 9.09 -37.40 -0.86
C ASP A 168 8.46 -37.96 0.42
N PRO A 169 7.56 -38.96 0.35
CA PRO A 169 7.03 -39.59 1.55
C PRO A 169 8.21 -40.21 2.31
N GLN A 170 8.52 -39.64 3.47
CA GLN A 170 9.52 -40.15 4.41
C GLN A 170 9.38 -41.68 4.53
N PRO A 171 10.45 -42.47 4.30
CA PRO A 171 10.39 -43.91 4.48
C PRO A 171 10.12 -44.19 5.97
N GLY A 172 8.94 -44.75 6.26
CA GLY A 172 8.51 -45.07 7.62
C GLY A 172 7.10 -44.62 7.99
N ARG A 173 6.44 -43.78 7.18
CA ARG A 173 4.99 -43.55 7.37
C ARG A 173 4.20 -44.68 6.71
N ARG A 174 3.55 -45.51 7.53
CA ARG A 174 2.47 -46.39 7.07
C ARG A 174 1.34 -45.52 6.53
N LEU A 175 1.27 -45.38 5.21
CA LEU A 175 0.07 -44.92 4.52
C LEU A 175 -0.97 -46.04 4.69
N PHE A 176 -1.98 -45.78 5.50
CA PHE A 176 -3.16 -46.63 5.53
C PHE A 176 -3.95 -46.34 4.27
N GLU A 177 -4.00 -47.30 3.35
CA GLU A 177 -4.96 -47.27 2.28
C GLU A 177 -6.34 -47.31 2.95
N LEU A 178 -7.08 -46.21 2.87
CA LEU A 178 -8.47 -46.16 3.32
C LEU A 178 -9.25 -47.02 2.33
N GLY A 179 -9.27 -48.33 2.59
CA GLY A 179 -9.96 -49.30 1.78
C GLY A 179 -11.42 -48.86 1.61
N LEU A 180 -11.87 -48.83 0.35
CA LEU A 180 -13.25 -48.53 -0.05
C LEU A 180 -14.28 -49.37 0.75
N GLU A 181 -13.86 -50.52 1.30
CA GLU A 181 -14.67 -51.34 2.21
C GLU A 181 -15.11 -50.63 3.50
N ALA A 182 -14.31 -49.72 4.05
CA ALA A 182 -14.68 -48.98 5.26
C ALA A 182 -15.82 -48.01 4.99
N GLN A 183 -15.83 -47.42 3.80
CA GLN A 183 -16.91 -46.54 3.34
C GLN A 183 -18.18 -47.35 3.03
N GLU A 184 -18.04 -48.54 2.44
CA GLU A 184 -19.17 -49.41 2.14
C GLU A 184 -19.82 -49.98 3.41
N LYS A 185 -19.01 -50.39 4.39
CA LYS A 185 -19.49 -50.80 5.74
C LYS A 185 -20.13 -49.65 6.49
N ALA A 186 -19.60 -48.42 6.38
CA ALA A 186 -20.21 -47.24 6.98
C ALA A 186 -21.59 -46.93 6.36
N GLN A 187 -21.71 -47.02 5.03
CA GLN A 187 -22.98 -46.81 4.32
C GLN A 187 -24.03 -47.88 4.68
N LEU A 188 -23.63 -49.14 4.78
CA LEU A 188 -24.50 -50.22 5.26
C LEU A 188 -25.01 -49.95 6.68
N ARG A 189 -24.14 -49.46 7.57
CA ARG A 189 -24.51 -49.15 8.96
C ARG A 189 -25.48 -47.98 9.07
N ILE A 190 -25.30 -46.95 8.23
CA ILE A 190 -26.23 -45.81 8.13
C ILE A 190 -27.59 -46.29 7.63
N ARG A 191 -27.61 -47.12 6.57
CA ARG A 191 -28.86 -47.66 6.01
C ARG A 191 -29.61 -48.56 7.00
N GLN A 192 -28.90 -49.35 7.81
CA GLN A 192 -29.48 -50.16 8.90
C GLN A 192 -30.07 -49.29 10.02
N GLN A 193 -29.42 -48.18 10.38
CA GLN A 193 -29.95 -47.25 11.38
C GLN A 193 -31.22 -46.54 10.89
N GLU A 194 -31.28 -46.17 9.61
CA GLU A 194 -32.48 -45.56 9.01
C GLU A 194 -33.65 -46.54 8.96
N THR A 195 -33.41 -47.82 8.64
CA THR A 195 -34.46 -48.85 8.68
C THR A 195 -34.95 -49.14 10.10
N GLY A 196 -34.07 -49.10 11.10
CA GLY A 196 -34.46 -49.19 12.51
C GLY A 196 -35.34 -48.01 12.96
N ARG A 197 -35.00 -46.79 12.54
CA ARG A 197 -35.78 -45.58 12.85
C ARG A 197 -37.15 -45.55 12.16
N LEU A 198 -37.26 -46.08 10.94
CA LEU A 198 -38.55 -46.21 10.25
C LEU A 198 -39.44 -47.24 10.95
N ARG A 199 -38.91 -48.41 11.35
CA ARG A 199 -39.65 -49.39 12.16
C ARG A 199 -40.14 -48.84 13.49
N GLN A 200 -39.31 -48.02 14.16
CA GLN A 200 -39.68 -47.42 15.45
C GLN A 200 -40.79 -46.37 15.30
N ARG A 201 -40.77 -45.57 14.22
CA ARG A 201 -41.86 -44.65 13.88
C ARG A 201 -43.14 -45.38 13.47
N ASP A 202 -43.04 -46.51 12.78
CA ASP A 202 -44.21 -47.31 12.42
C ASP A 202 -44.83 -47.97 13.66
N LEU A 203 -44.03 -48.44 14.64
CA LEU A 203 -44.52 -48.93 15.93
C LEU A 203 -45.21 -47.83 16.75
N GLU A 204 -44.65 -46.62 16.78
CA GLU A 204 -45.25 -45.45 17.44
C GLU A 204 -46.56 -45.01 16.75
N ARG A 205 -46.72 -45.26 15.44
CA ARG A 205 -47.93 -44.93 14.67
C ARG A 205 -49.07 -45.96 14.85
N THR A 206 -48.76 -47.21 15.19
CA THR A 206 -49.75 -48.28 15.45
C THR A 206 -50.38 -48.23 16.84
N GLY A 207 -50.06 -47.24 17.68
CA GLY A 207 -50.85 -46.95 18.88
C GLY A 207 -50.69 -47.93 20.05
N GLU A 208 -49.51 -48.51 20.25
CA GLU A 208 -49.16 -49.19 21.52
C GLU A 208 -48.29 -48.28 22.39
N ALA A 209 -48.84 -47.12 22.75
CA ALA A 209 -48.34 -46.34 23.87
C ALA A 209 -49.09 -46.76 25.13
N SER A 210 -48.51 -47.66 25.93
CA SER A 210 -48.95 -47.80 27.33
C SER A 210 -47.86 -48.30 28.26
N SER A 211 -47.59 -47.43 29.23
CA SER A 211 -46.96 -47.69 30.53
C SER A 211 -45.44 -47.93 30.50
N LEU A 212 -44.62 -47.53 31.47
CA LEU A 212 -44.73 -46.68 32.66
C LEU A 212 -43.28 -46.72 33.23
N HIS A 213 -42.71 -45.59 33.64
CA HIS A 213 -41.92 -45.36 34.87
C HIS A 213 -40.67 -44.49 34.72
N ALA A 214 -40.69 -43.43 35.53
CA ALA A 214 -39.57 -42.59 35.89
C ALA A 214 -38.50 -43.38 36.64
N ARG A 215 -37.22 -43.09 36.36
CA ARG A 215 -36.11 -43.28 37.31
C ARG A 215 -34.98 -42.28 37.03
N SER A 216 -34.86 -41.32 37.96
CA SER A 216 -33.63 -40.75 38.52
C SER A 216 -32.39 -40.63 37.64
N VAL A 217 -31.97 -39.38 37.40
CA VAL A 217 -30.63 -39.00 36.96
C VAL A 217 -29.65 -39.27 38.12
N PRO A 218 -28.60 -40.10 37.95
CA PRO A 218 -27.49 -40.13 38.89
C PRO A 218 -26.55 -38.95 38.60
N GLU A 219 -26.19 -38.20 39.64
CA GLU A 219 -25.05 -37.28 39.62
C GLU A 219 -23.76 -38.03 39.25
N PRO A 220 -22.81 -37.37 38.55
CA PRO A 220 -21.54 -37.99 38.21
C PRO A 220 -20.60 -38.04 39.43
N PRO A 221 -20.04 -39.21 39.80
CA PRO A 221 -18.91 -39.25 40.70
C PRO A 221 -17.62 -38.94 39.93
N VAL A 222 -16.94 -37.86 40.28
CA VAL A 222 -15.51 -37.69 39.97
C VAL A 222 -14.72 -38.63 40.90
N PRO A 223 -13.60 -39.23 40.44
CA PRO A 223 -12.34 -38.49 40.51
C PRO A 223 -11.45 -38.67 39.28
N TYR A 224 -10.83 -37.56 38.87
CA TYR A 224 -9.67 -37.54 37.99
C TYR A 224 -8.52 -38.30 38.67
N GLN A 225 -8.25 -39.53 38.23
CA GLN A 225 -6.94 -40.14 38.41
C GLN A 225 -6.09 -39.82 37.19
N ALA A 226 -5.01 -39.10 37.44
CA ALA A 226 -3.99 -38.75 36.48
C ALA A 226 -3.42 -40.03 35.84
N LEU A 227 -3.80 -40.29 34.58
CA LEU A 227 -3.00 -41.13 33.71
C LEU A 227 -1.69 -40.39 33.44
N LYS A 228 -0.66 -40.79 34.19
CA LYS A 228 0.75 -40.55 33.87
C LYS A 228 1.05 -41.30 32.56
N THR A 229 0.65 -40.71 31.44
CA THR A 229 1.21 -41.08 30.15
C THR A 229 2.36 -40.12 29.90
N GLN A 230 3.60 -40.64 29.94
CA GLN A 230 4.72 -40.00 29.25
C GLN A 230 4.41 -40.06 27.75
N GLU A 231 3.54 -39.18 27.29
CA GLU A 231 3.44 -38.86 25.89
C GLU A 231 4.59 -37.91 25.62
N MET A 232 5.61 -38.38 24.89
CA MET A 232 6.49 -37.47 24.18
C MET A 232 5.57 -36.55 23.38
N VAL A 233 5.46 -35.29 23.81
CA VAL A 233 4.82 -34.26 23.00
C VAL A 233 5.67 -34.14 21.75
N GLU A 234 5.23 -34.82 20.69
CA GLU A 234 5.75 -34.65 19.36
C GLU A 234 5.65 -33.14 19.06
N PRO A 235 6.77 -32.45 18.78
CA PRO A 235 6.73 -31.01 18.61
C PRO A 235 5.77 -30.69 17.46
N LEU A 236 4.78 -29.83 17.74
CA LEU A 236 3.87 -29.27 16.74
C LEU A 236 4.65 -29.00 15.45
N PRO A 237 4.16 -29.45 14.29
CA PRO A 237 4.88 -29.27 13.04
C PRO A 237 5.19 -27.78 12.90
N ARG A 238 6.50 -27.45 12.91
CA ARG A 238 6.97 -26.08 12.68
C ARG A 238 6.25 -25.58 11.44
N GLN A 239 5.43 -24.54 11.62
CA GLN A 239 4.84 -23.82 10.50
C GLN A 239 6.00 -23.37 9.61
N SER A 240 6.22 -24.06 8.51
CA SER A 240 7.22 -23.66 7.53
C SER A 240 6.72 -22.34 6.95
N PHE A 241 7.35 -21.23 7.33
CA PHE A 241 7.10 -19.95 6.70
C PHE A 241 7.28 -20.14 5.19
N ARG A 242 6.18 -19.99 4.44
CA ARG A 242 6.23 -19.97 2.98
C ARG A 242 7.02 -18.73 2.59
N SER A 243 8.31 -18.88 2.30
CA SER A 243 9.12 -17.78 1.81
C SER A 243 8.63 -17.43 0.40
N TYR A 244 7.91 -16.33 0.25
CA TYR A 244 7.56 -15.78 -1.05
C TYR A 244 8.59 -14.71 -1.42
N ARG A 245 8.99 -14.68 -2.70
CA ARG A 245 9.80 -13.59 -3.25
C ARG A 245 8.87 -12.72 -4.09
N VAL A 246 8.61 -11.50 -3.62
CA VAL A 246 7.86 -10.50 -4.40
C VAL A 246 8.82 -9.83 -5.36
N ARG A 247 8.50 -9.85 -6.66
CA ARG A 247 9.18 -9.02 -7.66
C ARG A 247 8.16 -8.03 -8.24
N SER A 248 8.45 -6.75 -8.07
CA SER A 248 7.69 -5.66 -8.69
C SER A 248 8.20 -5.44 -10.12
N ARG A 249 7.29 -5.44 -11.10
CA ARG A 249 7.61 -5.09 -12.50
C ARG A 249 6.63 -4.05 -12.99
N PHE A 250 7.08 -3.11 -13.82
CA PHE A 250 6.18 -2.23 -14.57
C PHE A 250 5.44 -3.05 -15.63
N CYS A 251 4.13 -2.84 -15.70
CA CYS A 251 3.21 -3.47 -16.65
C CYS A 251 2.42 -2.35 -17.35
N GLY A 252 2.46 -2.32 -18.69
CA GLY A 252 1.67 -1.40 -19.53
C GLY A 252 2.38 -0.94 -20.79
#